data_AF-A0A3L6DH93-F1
#
_entry.id   AF-A0A3L6DH93-F1
#
_cell.length_a   1.000
_cell.length_b   1.000
_cell.length_c   1.000
_cell.angle_alpha   90.00
_cell.angle_beta   90.00
_cell.angle_gamma   90.00
#
_symmetry.space_group_name_H-M   'P 1'
#
loop_
_entity.id
_entity.type
_entity.pdbx_description
1 polymer ?
#
loop_
_entity_poly.entity_id
_entity_poly.type
_entity_poly.pdbx_seq_one_letter_code
_entity_poly.pdbx_strand_id
1 'polypeptide(L)'
;MTLLMYLVYYITLQRLGIETEFDIVQVERMLEEKFGPILFPNVDTDNRICPSCSEGTLRFKVSRYGEGYFIGCDRHPKCKYIARSLSQQEDETEPTEECQKTFTPRLLGVMPDSDEKVFLKQGPYGHYVQIGEDKKGLFPKRASLSKGI
;
A
#
# COMPACT_ATOMS: atom_id res chain seq x y z
N MET A 1 -8.94 -35.46 17.67
CA MET A 1 -7.80 -35.32 18.60
C MET A 1 -6.94 -34.08 18.34
N THR A 2 -6.97 -33.48 17.15
CA THR A 2 -6.16 -32.29 16.78
C THR A 2 -6.81 -30.94 17.10
N LEU A 3 -8.14 -30.81 16.99
CA LEU A 3 -8.83 -29.52 17.22
C LEU A 3 -8.75 -29.04 18.68
N LEU A 4 -8.89 -29.98 19.63
CA LEU A 4 -8.78 -29.70 21.07
C LEU A 4 -7.36 -29.29 21.46
N MET A 5 -6.33 -29.88 20.85
CA MET A 5 -4.95 -29.44 21.08
C MET A 5 -4.72 -28.03 20.54
N TYR A 6 -5.33 -27.68 19.40
CA TYR A 6 -5.23 -26.34 18.83
C TYR A 6 -5.93 -25.28 19.70
N LEU A 7 -7.11 -25.60 20.21
CA LEU A 7 -7.85 -24.75 21.15
C LEU A 7 -7.10 -24.57 22.47
N VAL A 8 -6.56 -25.65 23.03
CA VAL A 8 -5.75 -25.59 24.26
C VAL A 8 -4.47 -24.79 24.03
N TYR A 9 -3.81 -24.92 22.88
CA TYR A 9 -2.66 -24.10 22.50
C TYR A 9 -3.03 -22.61 22.41
N TYR A 10 -4.15 -22.28 21.76
CA TYR A 10 -4.63 -20.89 21.64
C TYR A 10 -5.02 -20.27 22.99
N ILE A 11 -5.68 -21.04 23.86
CA ILE A 11 -6.06 -20.62 25.21
C ILE A 11 -4.81 -20.48 26.11
N THR A 12 -3.80 -21.33 25.92
CA THR A 12 -2.52 -21.24 26.64
C THR A 12 -1.73 -20.02 26.20
N LEU A 13 -1.74 -19.69 24.90
CA LEU A 13 -1.17 -18.44 24.37
C LEU A 13 -1.88 -17.20 24.93
N GLN A 14 -3.20 -17.22 25.07
CA GLN A 14 -3.96 -16.13 25.70
C GLN A 14 -3.71 -16.01 27.21
N ARG A 15 -3.42 -17.12 27.90
CA ARG A 15 -3.08 -17.15 29.35
C ARG A 15 -1.63 -16.75 29.68
N LEU A 16 -0.73 -16.79 28.70
CA LEU A 16 0.67 -16.43 28.90
C LEU A 16 0.89 -14.92 29.06
N GLY A 17 -0.17 -14.11 29.20
CA GLY A 17 -0.07 -12.72 29.66
C GLY A 17 0.94 -11.94 28.82
N ILE A 18 0.90 -12.14 27.51
CA ILE A 18 1.70 -11.40 26.55
C ILE A 18 1.04 -10.00 26.46
N GLU A 19 1.14 -9.23 27.55
CA GLU A 19 1.17 -7.77 27.54
C GLU A 19 2.53 -7.38 26.95
N THR A 20 2.73 -7.74 25.70
CA THR A 20 3.93 -7.32 25.00
C THR A 20 3.75 -5.88 24.64
N GLU A 21 4.38 -5.04 25.42
CA GLU A 21 5.07 -3.87 24.89
C GLU A 21 6.10 -4.39 23.86
N PHE A 22 5.60 -4.78 22.68
CA PHE A 22 6.45 -5.24 21.60
C PHE A 22 7.17 -4.02 21.07
N ASP A 23 8.48 -3.98 21.25
CA ASP A 23 9.32 -3.01 20.56
C ASP A 23 9.14 -3.18 19.05
N ILE A 24 8.99 -2.07 18.33
CA ILE A 24 8.72 -2.07 16.88
C ILE A 24 9.80 -2.89 16.15
N VAL A 25 11.05 -2.79 16.61
CA VAL A 25 12.19 -3.53 16.08
C VAL A 25 12.04 -5.04 16.25
N GLN A 26 11.44 -5.50 17.36
CA GLN A 26 11.19 -6.92 17.60
C GLN A 26 10.13 -7.46 16.65
N VAL A 27 9.05 -6.71 16.43
CA VAL A 27 7.97 -7.09 15.51
C VAL A 27 8.48 -7.15 14.07
N GLU A 28 9.24 -6.14 13.64
CA GLU A 28 9.86 -6.11 12.31
C GLU A 28 10.71 -7.36 12.07
N ARG A 29 11.57 -7.73 13.04
CA ARG A 29 12.42 -8.92 12.93
C ARG A 29 11.61 -10.21 12.84
N MET A 30 10.60 -10.38 13.71
CA MET A 30 9.76 -11.58 13.71
C MET A 30 8.98 -11.74 12.40
N LEU A 31 8.51 -10.62 11.82
CA LEU A 31 7.82 -10.64 10.54
C LEU A 31 8.76 -10.96 9.38
N GLU A 32 9.96 -10.38 9.36
CA GLU A 32 10.98 -10.72 8.35
C GLU A 32 11.37 -12.21 8.40
N GLU A 33 11.54 -12.78 9.60
CA GLU A 33 11.90 -14.19 9.76
C GLU A 33 10.80 -15.12 9.25
N LYS A 34 9.53 -14.81 9.57
CA LYS A 34 8.39 -15.67 9.25
C LYS A 34 7.86 -15.48 7.84
N PHE A 35 7.89 -14.26 7.32
CA PHE A 35 7.29 -13.90 6.04
C PHE A 35 8.33 -13.45 5.01
N GLY A 36 9.63 -13.55 5.31
CA GLY A 36 10.72 -13.17 4.41
C GLY A 36 10.51 -13.61 2.96
N PRO A 37 10.27 -14.91 2.66
CA PRO A 37 10.06 -15.38 1.29
C PRO A 37 8.88 -14.72 0.56
N ILE A 38 7.84 -14.32 1.29
CA ILE A 38 6.62 -13.69 0.74
C ILE A 38 6.84 -12.18 0.58
N LEU A 39 7.50 -11.54 1.53
CA LEU A 39 7.84 -10.12 1.49
C LEU A 39 8.88 -9.82 0.41
N PHE A 40 9.69 -10.82 0.05
CA PHE A 40 10.85 -10.71 -0.80
C PHE A 40 10.87 -11.80 -1.90
N PRO A 41 9.87 -11.84 -2.80
CA PRO A 41 9.71 -12.95 -3.75
C PRO A 41 10.82 -13.04 -4.83
N ASN A 42 11.58 -11.95 -5.06
CA ASN A 42 12.62 -11.87 -6.10
C ASN A 42 14.05 -11.76 -5.53
N VAL A 43 14.25 -12.04 -4.24
CA VAL A 43 15.50 -11.70 -3.52
C VAL A 43 16.69 -12.64 -3.78
N ASP A 44 16.50 -13.70 -4.56
CA ASP A 44 17.62 -14.51 -5.04
C ASP A 44 18.40 -13.84 -6.18
N THR A 45 17.83 -12.81 -6.86
CA THR A 45 18.46 -12.20 -8.05
C THR A 45 19.06 -10.81 -7.78
N ASP A 46 18.43 -10.02 -6.92
CA ASP A 46 18.95 -8.73 -6.49
C ASP A 46 19.25 -8.80 -4.99
N ASN A 47 20.54 -8.81 -4.64
CA ASN A 47 20.97 -8.47 -3.28
C ASN A 47 20.13 -7.26 -2.87
N ARG A 48 19.41 -7.34 -1.74
CA ARG A 48 18.44 -6.35 -1.20
C ARG A 48 19.04 -4.95 -0.96
N ILE A 49 19.91 -4.48 -1.82
CA ILE A 49 20.64 -3.23 -1.78
C ILE A 49 19.66 -2.15 -2.17
N CYS A 50 19.64 -1.10 -1.36
CA CYS A 50 18.84 0.08 -1.61
C CYS A 50 19.35 0.79 -2.88
N PRO A 51 18.55 0.97 -3.93
CA PRO A 51 18.99 1.63 -5.16
C PRO A 51 19.29 3.11 -4.97
N SER A 52 18.71 3.75 -3.95
CA SER A 52 18.93 5.18 -3.68
C SER A 52 20.29 5.48 -3.05
N CYS A 53 20.80 4.61 -2.18
CA CYS A 53 22.08 4.85 -1.50
C CYS A 53 23.17 3.82 -1.82
N SER A 54 22.84 2.72 -2.50
CA SER A 54 23.74 1.61 -2.86
C SER A 54 24.51 0.93 -1.72
N GLU A 55 24.36 1.41 -0.49
CA GLU A 55 25.10 0.93 0.68
C GLU A 55 24.18 0.34 1.77
N GLY A 56 22.88 0.68 1.75
CA GLY A 56 21.88 0.19 2.70
C GLY A 56 21.13 -1.04 2.18
N THR A 57 20.46 -1.77 3.07
CA THR A 57 19.64 -2.93 2.72
C THR A 57 18.15 -2.62 2.89
N LEU A 58 17.29 -3.13 2.00
CA LEU A 58 15.85 -3.06 2.09
C LEU A 58 15.33 -4.02 3.17
N ARG A 59 14.56 -3.49 4.10
CA ARG A 59 13.95 -4.19 5.24
C ARG A 59 12.47 -3.85 5.35
N PHE A 60 11.73 -4.77 5.95
CA PHE A 60 10.36 -4.54 6.34
C PHE A 60 10.31 -3.57 7.52
N LYS A 61 9.47 -2.55 7.41
CA LYS A 61 9.29 -1.52 8.44
C LYS A 61 7.81 -1.25 8.70
N VAL A 62 7.52 -0.98 9.97
CA VAL A 62 6.19 -0.56 10.42
C VAL A 62 6.13 0.96 10.48
N SER A 63 5.01 1.54 10.03
CA SER A 63 4.80 2.98 10.11
C SER A 63 4.76 3.44 11.56
N ARG A 64 5.49 4.52 11.89
CA ARG A 64 5.46 5.18 13.21
C ARG A 64 4.06 5.64 13.65
N TYR A 65 3.14 5.80 12.68
CA TYR A 65 1.77 6.24 12.91
C TYR A 65 0.80 5.07 13.11
N GLY A 66 1.29 3.84 13.20
CA GLY A 66 0.48 2.63 13.45
C GLY A 66 -0.32 2.13 12.24
N GLU A 67 -0.59 3.01 11.26
CA GLU A 67 -1.27 2.63 10.03
C GLU A 67 -0.26 2.39 8.90
N GLY A 68 -0.10 1.12 8.52
CA GLY A 68 0.62 0.71 7.33
C GLY A 68 2.01 0.12 7.58
N TYR A 69 2.45 -0.65 6.58
CA TYR A 69 3.70 -1.40 6.56
C TYR A 69 4.32 -1.27 5.17
N PHE A 70 5.66 -1.17 5.13
CA PHE A 70 6.39 -0.89 3.90
C PHE A 70 7.77 -1.54 3.92
N ILE A 71 8.35 -1.71 2.73
CA ILE A 71 9.74 -2.13 2.55
C ILE A 71 10.56 -0.88 2.29
N GLY A 72 11.57 -0.61 3.12
CA GLY A 72 12.40 0.59 3.02
C GLY A 72 13.84 0.37 3.46
N CYS A 73 14.69 1.38 3.24
CA CYS A 73 16.11 1.28 3.58
C CYS A 73 16.34 1.23 5.10
N ASP A 74 17.24 0.35 5.53
CA ASP A 74 17.67 0.21 6.93
C ASP A 74 18.38 1.46 7.48
N ARG A 75 19.08 2.22 6.63
CA ARG A 75 19.84 3.44 6.98
C ARG A 75 19.00 4.69 7.27
N HIS A 76 17.71 4.56 7.52
CA HIS A 76 16.89 5.68 8.00
C HIS A 76 17.47 6.22 9.32
N PRO A 77 17.57 7.55 9.54
CA PRO A 77 17.02 8.65 8.74
C PRO A 77 17.91 9.17 7.59
N LYS A 78 19.12 8.62 7.40
CA LYS A 78 20.08 9.06 6.37
C LYS A 78 19.59 8.74 4.95
N CYS A 79 18.91 7.61 4.76
CA CYS A 79 18.23 7.25 3.52
C CYS A 79 16.74 7.04 3.79
N LYS A 80 15.87 7.76 3.06
CA LYS A 80 14.41 7.70 3.19
C LYS A 80 13.73 6.91 2.07
N TYR A 81 14.50 6.10 1.35
CA TYR A 81 13.99 5.30 0.24
C TYR A 81 12.99 4.24 0.72
N ILE A 82 11.86 4.14 -0.01
CA ILE A 82 10.78 3.17 0.19
C ILE A 82 10.62 2.42 -1.14
N ALA A 83 10.78 1.10 -1.12
CA ALA A 83 10.69 0.26 -2.30
C ALA A 83 9.23 -0.11 -2.64
N ARG A 84 8.44 -0.45 -1.62
CA ARG A 84 7.04 -0.87 -1.79
C ARG A 84 6.25 -0.61 -0.51
N SER A 85 5.08 -0.01 -0.62
CA SER A 85 4.05 -0.04 0.43
C SER A 85 3.20 -1.29 0.26
N LEU A 86 2.87 -1.94 1.36
CA LEU A 86 2.05 -3.17 1.34
C LEU A 86 0.60 -2.90 1.79
N SER A 87 0.30 -1.65 2.15
CA SER A 87 -1.03 -1.17 2.53
C SER A 87 -1.93 -0.76 1.34
N GLN A 88 -1.41 -0.77 0.11
CA GLN A 88 -2.20 -0.58 -1.11
C GLN A 88 -1.95 -1.76 -2.03
N GLN A 89 -3.03 -2.41 -2.47
CA GLN A 89 -2.98 -3.42 -3.51
C GLN A 89 -2.24 -2.87 -4.73
N GLU A 90 -1.44 -3.76 -5.31
CA GLU A 90 -0.55 -3.60 -6.48
C GLU A 90 -1.01 -2.54 -7.49
N ASP A 91 -0.28 -1.43 -7.56
CA ASP A 91 -0.03 -0.75 -8.83
C ASP A 91 1.49 -0.67 -8.96
N GLU A 92 2.04 -1.58 -9.76
CA GLU A 92 3.45 -1.59 -10.14
C GLU A 92 3.74 -0.39 -11.04
N THR A 93 4.30 0.69 -10.50
CA THR A 93 5.27 1.50 -11.24
C THR A 93 6.12 2.37 -10.31
N GLU A 94 7.42 2.10 -10.33
CA GLU A 94 8.63 2.90 -10.04
C GLU A 94 8.61 4.09 -9.06
N PRO A 95 9.65 4.21 -8.21
CA PRO A 95 9.75 5.24 -7.19
C PRO A 95 10.25 6.55 -7.80
N THR A 96 9.47 7.63 -7.69
CA THR A 96 10.05 8.98 -7.66
C THR A 96 9.09 9.96 -7.02
N GLU A 97 9.62 10.60 -5.98
CA GLU A 97 9.46 12.01 -5.65
C GLU A 97 8.04 12.54 -5.38
N GLU A 98 7.82 12.81 -4.08
CA GLU A 98 6.91 13.83 -3.55
C GLU A 98 5.64 14.09 -4.34
N CYS A 99 4.54 13.41 -4.03
CA CYS A 99 3.24 13.83 -4.53
C CYS A 99 2.19 13.81 -3.43
N GLN A 100 1.83 15.02 -3.01
CA GLN A 100 0.45 15.35 -2.66
C GLN A 100 -0.47 14.56 -3.59
N LYS A 101 -1.44 13.82 -3.05
CA LYS A 101 -2.44 13.04 -3.80
C LYS A 101 -3.23 13.96 -4.74
N THR A 102 -2.64 14.37 -5.85
CA THR A 102 -3.30 15.02 -6.97
C THR A 102 -3.58 13.90 -7.94
N PHE A 103 -4.70 13.22 -7.71
CA PHE A 103 -5.19 12.21 -8.64
C PHE A 103 -5.31 12.85 -10.02
N THR A 104 -4.56 12.35 -10.99
CA THR A 104 -4.65 12.80 -12.37
C THR A 104 -5.92 12.21 -13.00
N PRO A 105 -6.73 13.01 -13.72
CA PRO A 105 -7.94 12.51 -14.36
C PRO A 105 -7.59 11.43 -15.39
N ARG A 106 -8.06 10.20 -15.17
CA ARG A 106 -7.82 9.06 -16.08
C ARG A 106 -8.91 8.99 -17.15
N LEU A 107 -8.52 9.03 -18.42
CA LEU A 107 -9.46 8.84 -19.53
C LEU A 107 -9.87 7.36 -19.60
N LEU A 108 -11.16 7.07 -19.46
CA LEU A 108 -11.72 5.73 -19.55
C LEU A 108 -12.08 5.34 -20.99
N GLY A 109 -12.45 6.32 -21.82
CA GLY A 109 -12.84 6.08 -23.19
C GLY A 109 -13.76 7.16 -23.75
N VAL A 110 -14.46 6.83 -24.83
CA VAL A 110 -15.39 7.72 -25.52
C VAL A 110 -16.75 7.02 -25.61
N MET A 111 -17.84 7.75 -25.34
CA MET A 111 -19.19 7.20 -25.46
C MET A 111 -19.53 6.96 -26.94
N PRO A 112 -19.99 5.76 -27.32
CA PRO A 112 -20.29 5.43 -28.72
C PRO A 112 -21.46 6.25 -29.30
N ASP A 113 -22.38 6.73 -28.45
CA ASP A 113 -23.59 7.44 -28.89
C ASP A 113 -23.40 8.95 -29.02
N SER A 114 -22.38 9.53 -28.39
CA SER A 114 -22.24 10.98 -28.22
C SER A 114 -20.84 11.52 -28.53
N ASP A 115 -19.86 10.66 -28.84
CA ASP A 115 -18.44 10.99 -29.04
C ASP A 115 -17.80 11.78 -27.87
N GLU A 116 -18.43 11.74 -26.69
CA GLU A 116 -17.97 12.44 -25.49
C GLU A 116 -16.97 11.61 -24.70
N LYS A 117 -15.85 12.21 -24.30
CA LYS A 117 -14.81 11.59 -23.47
C LYS A 117 -15.31 11.33 -22.05
N VAL A 118 -15.03 10.15 -21.51
CA VAL A 118 -15.38 9.75 -20.15
C VAL A 118 -14.12 9.72 -19.28
N PHE A 119 -14.13 10.45 -18.17
CA PHE A 119 -13.01 10.61 -17.25
C PHE A 119 -13.32 10.00 -15.89
N LEU A 120 -12.36 9.30 -15.29
CA LEU A 120 -12.34 8.93 -13.88
C LEU A 120 -11.57 10.00 -13.10
N LYS A 121 -12.17 10.54 -12.04
CA LYS A 121 -11.60 11.57 -11.17
C LYS A 121 -11.78 11.21 -9.70
N GLN A 122 -10.95 11.81 -8.83
CA GLN A 122 -11.07 11.69 -7.38
C GLN A 122 -11.52 13.02 -6.77
N GLY A 123 -12.56 12.98 -5.94
CA GLY A 123 -13.08 14.14 -5.21
C GLY A 123 -13.11 13.89 -3.70
N PRO A 124 -13.58 14.87 -2.91
CA PRO A 124 -13.65 14.75 -1.44
C PRO A 124 -14.57 13.61 -0.97
N TYR A 125 -15.53 13.21 -1.81
CA TYR A 125 -16.49 12.13 -1.54
C TYR A 125 -16.12 10.79 -2.19
N GLY A 126 -14.89 10.66 -2.72
CA GLY A 126 -14.40 9.46 -3.39
C GLY A 126 -14.33 9.60 -4.92
N HIS A 127 -14.22 8.45 -5.59
CA HIS A 127 -14.08 8.38 -7.04
C HIS A 127 -15.41 8.66 -7.75
N TYR A 128 -15.33 9.42 -8.84
CA TYR A 128 -16.46 9.73 -9.69
C TYR A 128 -16.06 9.69 -11.17
N VAL A 129 -17.03 9.33 -12.00
CA VAL A 129 -16.92 9.37 -13.46
C VAL A 129 -17.56 10.66 -13.95
N GLN A 130 -16.91 11.34 -14.90
CA GLN A 130 -17.40 12.54 -15.56
C GLN A 130 -17.44 12.33 -17.07
N ILE A 131 -18.55 12.71 -17.70
CA ILE A 131 -18.68 12.72 -19.15
C ILE A 131 -18.44 14.15 -19.65
N GLY A 132 -17.50 14.30 -20.58
CA GLY A 132 -17.07 15.57 -21.14
C GLY A 132 -15.98 16.28 -20.33
N GLU A 133 -15.31 17.23 -20.98
CA GLU A 133 -14.25 18.06 -20.38
C GLU A 133 -14.85 19.18 -19.50
N ASP A 134 -14.09 19.67 -18.52
CA ASP A 134 -14.50 20.82 -17.70
C ASP A 134 -14.40 22.11 -18.53
N LYS A 135 -15.51 22.57 -19.08
CA LYS A 135 -15.60 23.85 -19.80
C LYS A 135 -16.22 24.91 -18.89
N LYS A 136 -15.63 26.12 -18.85
CA LYS A 136 -16.17 27.24 -18.06
C LYS A 136 -17.62 27.54 -18.47
N GLY A 137 -18.55 27.41 -17.52
CA GLY A 137 -19.98 27.66 -17.74
C GLY A 137 -20.82 26.43 -18.11
N LEU A 138 -20.22 25.25 -18.27
CA LEU A 138 -20.95 23.99 -18.45
C LEU A 138 -20.77 23.08 -17.23
N PHE A 139 -21.86 22.50 -16.76
CA PHE A 139 -21.84 21.47 -15.71
C PHE A 139 -21.86 20.09 -16.39
N PRO A 140 -20.70 19.41 -16.51
CA PRO A 140 -20.65 18.08 -17.12
C PRO A 140 -21.40 17.06 -16.28
N LYS A 141 -21.89 15.99 -16.93
CA LYS A 141 -22.60 14.89 -16.24
C LYS A 141 -21.60 14.12 -15.38
N ARG A 142 -21.92 13.90 -14.10
CA ARG A 142 -21.05 13.22 -13.12
C ARG A 142 -21.81 12.10 -12.41
N ALA A 143 -21.13 11.00 -12.12
CA ALA A 143 -21.67 9.87 -11.35
C ALA A 143 -20.61 9.37 -10.36
N SER A 144 -20.99 9.25 -9.08
CA SER A 144 -20.11 8.68 -8.05
C SER A 144 -20.06 7.16 -8.17
N LEU A 145 -18.87 6.56 -7.99
CA LEU A 145 -18.70 5.11 -7.99
C LEU A 145 -19.01 4.44 -6.64
N SER A 146 -19.24 5.23 -5.58
CA SER A 146 -19.46 4.77 -4.21
C SER A 146 -20.88 4.30 -3.89
N LYS A 147 -21.74 4.07 -4.91
CA LYS A 147 -23.12 3.63 -4.70
C LYS A 147 -23.46 2.48 -5.64
N GLY A 148 -23.12 1.25 -5.24
CA GLY A 148 -23.65 0.05 -5.88
C GLY A 148 -22.69 -1.12 -6.12
N ILE A 149 -21.78 -1.43 -5.19
CA ILE A 149 -21.28 -2.79 -4.93
C ILE A 149 -21.27 -3.00 -3.42
#